data_AF-X0K300-F1
#
_entry.id   AF-X0K300-F1
#
_cell.length_a   1.000
_cell.length_b   1.000
_cell.length_c   1.000
_cell.angle_alpha   90.00
_cell.angle_beta   90.00
_cell.angle_gamma   90.00
#
_symmetry.space_group_name_H-M   'P 1'
#
loop_
_entity.id
_entity.type
_entity.pdbx_description
1 polymer ?
#
loop_
_entity_poly.entity_id
_entity_poly.type
_entity_poly.pdbx_seq_one_letter_code
_entity_poly.pdbx_strand_id
1 'polypeptide(L)'
;MSLTPLRIPKGPKAMIQAPPAQRRSSSPHKIPSKASGGVPNPTPQYMAQANLSPERLPQPRRILIIMDLNGTLLYRPNKRRPFNFVERPHAKTFMKYCLDAFYVAIWSSARPENVNKMVEQLLTPEQREQVLVVWGRDSFGLSEGDYNAKVQVYKRLTTVWTDPRVRAAYPQAHKGGLWNQSNTILVDDSLEKGRSEPFNTLTLPEFSGLSTEMPNVLPQVHDYLNELAYQADISRFVRQSPFKLDPVYVLPEDAA
;
A
#
# COMPACT_ATOMS: atom_id res chain seq x y z
N MET A 1 -33.44 30.51 62.24
CA MET A 1 -32.07 30.03 61.98
C MET A 1 -32.17 28.62 61.43
N SER A 2 -31.97 28.43 60.13
CA SER A 2 -32.12 27.14 59.44
C SER A 2 -30.74 26.57 59.15
N LEU A 3 -30.45 25.37 59.64
CA LEU A 3 -29.17 24.67 59.45
C LEU A 3 -29.26 23.79 58.19
N THR A 4 -28.55 24.17 57.14
CA THR A 4 -28.30 23.37 55.94
C THR A 4 -27.34 22.22 56.23
N PRO A 5 -27.57 20.99 55.71
CA PRO A 5 -26.61 19.90 55.86
C PRO A 5 -25.46 20.00 54.83
N LEU A 6 -24.24 19.77 55.30
CA LEU A 6 -23.01 19.72 54.51
C LEU A 6 -22.99 18.52 53.54
N ARG A 7 -22.60 18.79 52.29
CA ARG A 7 -22.45 17.79 51.22
C ARG A 7 -21.00 17.28 51.20
N ILE A 8 -20.81 15.97 51.42
CA ILE A 8 -19.51 15.29 51.35
C ILE A 8 -19.08 15.13 49.88
N PRO A 9 -17.84 15.48 49.47
CA PRO A 9 -17.39 15.28 48.10
C PRO A 9 -17.11 13.79 47.82
N LYS A 10 -17.59 13.30 46.67
CA LYS A 10 -17.32 11.95 46.17
C LYS A 10 -15.86 11.87 45.70
N GLY A 11 -15.11 10.90 46.22
CA GLY A 11 -13.74 10.59 45.81
C GLY A 11 -13.61 10.16 44.34
N PRO A 12 -12.38 10.07 43.82
CA PRO A 12 -12.13 9.79 42.40
C PRO A 12 -12.68 8.42 42.00
N LYS A 13 -13.41 8.38 40.88
CA LYS A 13 -13.86 7.12 40.27
C LYS A 13 -12.65 6.34 39.79
N ALA A 14 -12.49 5.12 40.28
CA ALA A 14 -11.51 4.18 39.77
C ALA A 14 -11.64 4.03 38.24
N MET A 15 -10.53 4.24 37.52
CA MET A 15 -10.46 4.00 36.09
C MET A 15 -10.66 2.50 35.84
N ILE A 16 -11.81 2.15 35.27
CA ILE A 16 -12.05 0.80 34.75
C ILE A 16 -11.07 0.63 33.59
N GLN A 17 -10.03 -0.19 33.79
CA GLN A 17 -9.11 -0.57 32.74
C GLN A 17 -9.91 -1.18 31.59
N ALA A 18 -9.77 -0.61 30.40
CA ALA A 18 -10.33 -1.19 29.19
C ALA A 18 -9.75 -2.60 29.01
N PRO A 19 -10.57 -3.60 28.68
CA PRO A 19 -10.07 -4.95 28.46
C PRO A 19 -9.05 -4.94 27.31
N PRO A 20 -8.00 -5.77 27.39
CA PRO A 20 -7.00 -5.86 26.34
C PRO A 20 -7.69 -6.21 25.02
N ALA A 21 -7.38 -5.45 23.97
CA ALA A 21 -7.91 -5.66 22.64
C ALA A 21 -7.71 -7.13 22.22
N GLN A 22 -8.80 -7.90 22.18
CA GLN A 22 -8.80 -9.25 21.65
C GLN A 22 -8.33 -9.15 20.19
N ARG A 23 -7.08 -9.54 19.93
CA ARG A 23 -6.62 -9.87 18.58
C ARG A 23 -7.59 -10.92 18.05
N ARG A 24 -8.52 -10.50 17.19
CA ARG A 24 -9.45 -11.41 16.51
C ARG A 24 -8.59 -12.42 15.75
N SER A 25 -8.60 -13.67 16.19
CA SER A 25 -7.94 -14.79 15.52
C SER A 25 -8.64 -15.03 14.18
N SER A 26 -8.25 -14.26 13.17
CA SER A 26 -8.73 -14.47 11.81
C SER A 26 -8.09 -15.77 11.31
N SER A 27 -8.90 -16.72 10.82
CA SER A 27 -8.40 -17.95 10.21
C SER A 27 -7.37 -17.63 9.11
N PRO A 28 -6.28 -18.40 8.98
CA PRO A 28 -5.24 -18.11 8.00
C PRO A 28 -5.81 -18.16 6.57
N HIS A 29 -5.17 -17.44 5.66
CA HIS A 29 -5.51 -17.50 4.25
C HIS A 29 -5.21 -18.90 3.70
N LYS A 30 -6.12 -19.42 2.87
CA LYS A 30 -5.88 -20.67 2.13
C LYS A 30 -4.91 -20.41 0.97
N ILE A 31 -4.15 -21.44 0.58
CA ILE A 31 -3.32 -21.40 -0.63
C ILE A 31 -4.25 -21.35 -1.86
N PRO A 32 -4.00 -20.47 -2.85
CA PRO A 32 -4.81 -20.44 -4.06
C PRO A 32 -4.60 -21.68 -4.93
N SER A 33 -5.64 -22.06 -5.67
CA SER A 33 -5.60 -23.19 -6.60
C SER A 33 -4.62 -22.97 -7.76
N LYS A 34 -4.24 -24.06 -8.46
CA LYS A 34 -3.45 -23.97 -9.70
C LYS A 34 -4.17 -23.15 -10.78
N ALA A 35 -5.50 -23.21 -10.85
CA ALA A 35 -6.30 -22.42 -11.79
C ALA A 35 -6.17 -20.91 -11.53
N SER A 36 -5.90 -20.50 -10.28
CA SER A 36 -5.60 -19.11 -9.89
C SER A 36 -4.10 -18.77 -9.95
N GLY A 37 -3.31 -19.59 -10.65
CA GLY A 37 -1.86 -19.43 -10.79
C GLY A 37 -1.02 -19.89 -9.59
N GLY A 38 -1.62 -20.48 -8.55
CA GLY A 38 -0.92 -21.03 -7.39
C GLY A 38 -0.06 -20.02 -6.62
N VAL A 39 0.94 -20.53 -5.91
CA VAL A 39 1.96 -19.72 -5.21
C VAL A 39 3.11 -19.43 -6.19
N PRO A 40 3.38 -18.17 -6.54
CA PRO A 40 4.48 -17.84 -7.44
C PRO A 40 5.83 -17.87 -6.70
N ASN A 41 6.91 -17.97 -7.47
CA ASN A 41 8.27 -17.72 -7.01
C ASN A 41 8.94 -16.72 -7.97
N PRO A 42 9.94 -15.96 -7.50
CA PRO A 42 10.76 -15.12 -8.38
C PRO A 42 11.38 -15.95 -9.49
N THR A 43 11.37 -15.42 -10.72
CA THR A 43 12.02 -16.11 -11.85
C THR A 43 13.54 -16.02 -11.72
N PRO A 44 14.30 -16.99 -12.27
CA PRO A 44 15.76 -16.90 -12.29
C PRO A 44 16.27 -15.61 -12.96
N GLN A 45 15.60 -15.16 -14.04
CA GLN A 45 15.94 -13.93 -14.76
C GLN A 45 15.73 -12.70 -13.89
N TYR A 46 14.61 -12.63 -13.16
CA TYR A 46 14.33 -11.55 -12.21
C TYR A 46 15.44 -11.44 -11.15
N MET A 47 15.79 -12.59 -10.55
CA MET A 47 16.83 -12.64 -9.52
C MET A 47 18.21 -12.30 -10.07
N ALA A 48 18.56 -12.78 -11.26
CA ALA A 48 19.82 -12.44 -11.92
C ALA A 48 19.94 -10.92 -12.15
N GLN A 49 18.89 -10.27 -12.64
CA GLN A 49 18.86 -8.82 -12.82
C GLN A 49 18.96 -8.07 -11.50
N ALA A 50 18.20 -8.47 -10.47
CA ALA A 50 18.23 -7.81 -9.16
C ALA A 50 19.58 -7.93 -8.45
N ASN A 51 20.34 -9.01 -8.71
CA ASN A 51 21.65 -9.28 -8.11
C ASN A 51 22.79 -8.43 -8.69
N LEU A 52 22.56 -7.71 -9.79
CA LEU A 52 23.54 -6.75 -10.31
C LEU A 52 23.68 -5.54 -9.36
N SER A 53 24.78 -4.80 -9.51
CA SER A 53 25.02 -3.57 -8.76
C SER A 53 24.02 -2.48 -9.16
N PRO A 54 23.52 -1.68 -8.20
CA PRO A 54 22.70 -0.52 -8.50
C PRO A 54 23.52 0.58 -9.16
N GLU A 55 22.84 1.41 -9.93
CA GLU A 55 23.39 2.58 -10.60
C GLU A 55 22.44 3.75 -10.38
N ARG A 56 23.01 4.88 -9.94
CA ARG A 56 22.25 6.11 -9.72
C ARG A 56 22.30 6.98 -10.97
N LEU A 57 21.14 7.41 -11.42
CA LEU A 57 20.95 8.33 -12.52
C LEU A 57 21.36 9.76 -12.10
N PRO A 58 21.85 10.58 -13.05
CA PRO A 58 22.18 11.98 -12.78
C PRO A 58 20.94 12.86 -12.56
N GLN A 59 19.77 12.43 -13.05
CA GLN A 59 18.50 13.14 -12.95
C GLN A 59 17.37 12.15 -12.60
N PRO A 60 16.33 12.59 -11.87
CA PRO A 60 15.22 11.72 -11.52
C PRO A 60 14.33 11.45 -12.75
N ARG A 61 13.61 10.34 -12.71
CA ARG A 61 12.61 9.98 -13.72
C ARG A 61 11.29 9.61 -13.06
N ARG A 62 10.18 9.76 -13.79
CA ARG A 62 8.88 9.24 -13.34
C ARG A 62 8.91 7.70 -13.37
N ILE A 63 8.55 7.10 -12.24
CA ILE A 63 8.45 5.64 -12.05
C ILE A 63 6.97 5.24 -11.92
N LEU A 64 6.68 3.93 -12.00
CA LEU A 64 5.35 3.40 -11.77
C LEU A 64 5.21 2.94 -10.32
N ILE A 65 4.28 3.54 -9.58
CA ILE A 65 3.88 3.14 -8.24
C ILE A 65 2.59 2.35 -8.33
N ILE A 66 2.60 1.12 -7.82
CA ILE A 66 1.40 0.31 -7.63
C ILE A 66 1.03 0.39 -6.15
N MET A 67 -0.13 0.96 -5.87
CA MET A 67 -0.55 1.30 -4.51
C MET A 67 -1.61 0.32 -4.02
N ASP A 68 -1.33 -0.36 -2.90
CA ASP A 68 -2.37 -1.04 -2.13
C ASP A 68 -3.25 -0.04 -1.35
N LEU A 69 -4.41 -0.49 -0.88
CA LEU A 69 -5.36 0.36 -0.15
C LEU A 69 -5.45 -0.01 1.33
N ASN A 70 -6.20 -1.06 1.65
CA ASN A 70 -6.53 -1.40 3.03
C ASN A 70 -5.34 -2.06 3.73
N GLY A 71 -4.92 -1.49 4.86
CA GLY A 71 -3.67 -1.83 5.54
C GLY A 71 -2.50 -0.93 5.12
N THR A 72 -2.63 -0.23 4.00
CA THR A 72 -1.55 0.58 3.41
C THR A 72 -1.83 2.08 3.53
N LEU A 73 -2.92 2.57 2.92
CA LEU A 73 -3.34 3.97 2.93
C LEU A 73 -4.51 4.25 3.88
N LEU A 74 -5.27 3.22 4.25
CA LEU A 74 -6.43 3.33 5.11
C LEU A 74 -6.70 2.02 5.83
N TYR A 75 -7.59 2.07 6.81
CA TYR A 75 -8.06 0.90 7.54
C TYR A 75 -9.58 0.83 7.55
N ARG A 76 -10.13 -0.34 7.19
CA ARG A 76 -11.56 -0.64 7.28
C ARG A 76 -11.89 -1.49 8.51
N PRO A 77 -12.34 -0.90 9.64
CA PRO A 77 -12.69 -1.65 10.86
C PRO A 77 -13.83 -2.64 10.64
N ASN A 78 -14.74 -2.35 9.71
CA ASN A 78 -15.83 -3.24 9.36
C ASN A 78 -15.92 -3.43 7.85
N LYS A 79 -15.50 -4.60 7.37
CA LYS A 79 -15.54 -4.98 5.94
C LYS A 79 -16.96 -4.96 5.33
N ARG A 80 -18.02 -4.97 6.16
CA ARG A 80 -19.42 -4.87 5.71
C ARG A 80 -19.95 -3.43 5.66
N ARG A 81 -19.23 -2.46 6.21
CA ARG A 81 -19.59 -1.02 6.15
C ARG A 81 -18.52 -0.24 5.39
N PRO A 82 -18.59 -0.19 4.05
CA PRO A 82 -17.51 0.34 3.22
C PRO A 82 -17.26 1.84 3.40
N PHE A 83 -18.24 2.60 3.87
CA PHE A 83 -18.14 4.05 4.11
C PHE A 83 -17.37 4.42 5.39
N ASN A 84 -17.10 3.46 6.26
CA ASN A 84 -16.42 3.72 7.52
C ASN A 84 -14.99 3.18 7.40
N PHE A 85 -14.07 4.05 6.99
CA PHE A 85 -12.64 3.78 7.10
C PHE A 85 -11.92 4.92 7.81
N VAL A 86 -10.78 4.57 8.38
CA VAL A 86 -9.84 5.52 8.96
C VAL A 86 -8.74 5.74 7.93
N GLU A 87 -8.50 6.98 7.55
CA GLU A 87 -7.37 7.35 6.69
C GLU A 87 -6.07 7.16 7.46
N ARG A 88 -5.04 6.59 6.81
CA ARG A 88 -3.69 6.64 7.37
C ARG A 88 -3.25 8.10 7.41
N PRO A 89 -2.55 8.56 8.46
CA PRO A 89 -2.02 9.92 8.49
C PRO A 89 -1.28 10.26 7.20
N HIS A 90 -1.60 11.42 6.63
CA HIS A 90 -1.08 11.96 5.37
C HIS A 90 -1.55 11.28 4.07
N ALA A 91 -2.47 10.32 4.09
CA ALA A 91 -2.85 9.53 2.91
C ALA A 91 -3.28 10.38 1.69
N LYS A 92 -4.12 11.40 1.88
CA LYS A 92 -4.57 12.27 0.78
C LYS A 92 -3.45 13.12 0.20
N THR A 93 -2.67 13.78 1.06
CA THR A 93 -1.52 14.59 0.64
C THR A 93 -0.47 13.75 -0.08
N PHE A 94 -0.18 12.56 0.46
CA PHE A 94 0.74 11.59 -0.14
C PHE A 94 0.25 11.12 -1.52
N MET A 95 -1.03 10.78 -1.66
CA MET A 95 -1.59 10.37 -2.96
C MET A 95 -1.59 11.50 -3.97
N LYS A 96 -1.91 12.73 -3.55
CA LYS A 96 -1.78 13.92 -4.42
C LYS A 96 -0.36 14.04 -4.97
N TYR A 97 0.64 14.01 -4.08
CA TYR A 97 2.04 14.08 -4.49
C TYR A 97 2.41 12.95 -5.46
N CYS A 98 2.01 11.71 -5.15
CA CYS A 98 2.32 10.56 -6.00
C CYS A 98 1.77 10.73 -7.42
N LEU A 99 0.57 11.28 -7.57
CA LEU A 99 -0.04 11.54 -8.89
C LEU A 99 0.67 12.66 -9.64
N ASP A 100 1.13 13.70 -8.93
CA ASP A 100 1.86 14.81 -9.54
C ASP A 100 3.26 14.37 -10.03
N ALA A 101 3.95 13.55 -9.24
CA ALA A 101 5.36 13.18 -9.44
C ALA A 101 5.58 11.86 -10.21
N PHE A 102 4.64 10.91 -10.12
CA PHE A 102 4.82 9.55 -10.63
C PHE A 102 3.63 9.07 -11.48
N TYR A 103 3.76 7.89 -12.06
CA TYR A 103 2.62 7.16 -12.60
C TYR A 103 2.05 6.27 -11.50
N VAL A 104 0.73 6.30 -11.31
CA VAL A 104 0.09 5.56 -10.21
C VAL A 104 -0.94 4.59 -10.74
N ALA A 105 -0.85 3.35 -10.27
CA ALA A 105 -1.90 2.33 -10.37
C ALA A 105 -2.37 1.96 -8.96
N ILE A 106 -3.64 1.62 -8.80
CA ILE A 106 -4.21 1.12 -7.55
C ILE A 106 -4.53 -0.35 -7.74
N TRP A 107 -4.05 -1.22 -6.86
CA TRP A 107 -4.35 -2.65 -6.90
C TRP A 107 -4.67 -3.15 -5.50
N SER A 108 -5.93 -3.50 -5.24
CA SER A 108 -6.39 -3.94 -3.92
C SER A 108 -6.95 -5.35 -3.96
N SER A 109 -6.72 -6.12 -2.89
CA SER A 109 -7.30 -7.46 -2.71
C SER A 109 -8.80 -7.45 -2.38
N ALA A 110 -9.38 -6.27 -2.13
CA ALA A 110 -10.81 -6.09 -1.91
C ALA A 110 -11.60 -6.19 -3.23
N ARG A 111 -12.89 -6.50 -3.13
CA ARG A 111 -13.76 -6.54 -4.31
C ARG A 111 -13.95 -5.15 -4.94
N PRO A 112 -14.15 -5.04 -6.28
CA PRO A 112 -14.21 -3.77 -7.00
C PRO A 112 -15.13 -2.71 -6.39
N GLU A 113 -16.33 -3.11 -5.96
CA GLU A 113 -17.31 -2.21 -5.35
C GLU A 113 -16.82 -1.57 -4.04
N ASN A 114 -15.92 -2.24 -3.33
CA ASN A 114 -15.28 -1.68 -2.14
C ASN A 114 -14.08 -0.81 -2.52
N VAL A 115 -13.33 -1.20 -3.55
CA VAL A 115 -12.20 -0.43 -4.07
C VAL A 115 -12.67 0.93 -4.55
N ASN A 116 -13.72 0.97 -5.38
CA ASN A 116 -14.26 2.21 -5.92
C ASN A 116 -14.66 3.19 -4.81
N LYS A 117 -15.31 2.71 -3.75
CA LYS A 117 -15.69 3.54 -2.59
C LYS A 117 -14.49 4.08 -1.81
N MET A 118 -13.47 3.25 -1.61
CA MET A 118 -12.23 3.69 -0.95
C MET A 118 -11.54 4.79 -1.77
N VAL A 119 -11.47 4.59 -3.08
CA VAL A 119 -10.84 5.54 -4.02
C VAL A 119 -11.65 6.84 -4.11
N GLU A 120 -12.99 6.79 -4.16
CA GLU A 120 -13.87 7.96 -4.16
C GLU A 120 -13.69 8.87 -2.94
N GLN A 121 -13.38 8.30 -1.78
CA GLN A 121 -13.19 9.07 -0.56
C GLN A 121 -11.73 9.53 -0.37
N LEU A 122 -10.75 8.80 -0.93
CA LEU A 122 -9.34 9.19 -0.91
C LEU A 122 -8.99 10.24 -1.97
N LEU A 123 -9.60 10.18 -3.15
CA LEU A 123 -9.22 10.96 -4.32
C LEU A 123 -10.39 11.79 -4.84
N THR A 124 -10.08 13.01 -5.27
CA THR A 124 -10.99 13.87 -6.06
C THR A 124 -11.29 13.25 -7.43
N PRO A 125 -12.39 13.63 -8.12
CA PRO A 125 -12.64 13.21 -9.50
C PRO A 125 -11.44 13.41 -10.43
N GLU A 126 -10.78 14.56 -10.35
CA GLU A 126 -9.65 14.94 -11.21
C GLU A 126 -8.41 14.07 -10.91
N GLN A 127 -8.19 13.71 -9.65
CA GLN A 127 -7.12 12.79 -9.26
C GLN A 127 -7.40 11.36 -9.75
N ARG A 128 -8.67 10.91 -9.75
CA ARG A 128 -9.04 9.58 -10.21
C ARG A 128 -8.78 9.39 -11.70
N GLU A 129 -8.97 10.44 -12.50
CA GLU A 129 -8.66 10.42 -13.94
C GLU A 129 -7.16 10.24 -14.23
N GLN A 130 -6.30 10.65 -13.30
CA GLN A 130 -4.84 10.49 -13.40
C GLN A 130 -4.36 9.08 -13.04
N VAL A 131 -5.16 8.28 -12.33
CA VAL A 131 -4.81 6.90 -11.98
C VAL A 131 -4.87 6.02 -13.23
N LEU A 132 -3.78 5.31 -13.53
CA LEU A 132 -3.67 4.48 -14.73
C LEU A 132 -4.71 3.36 -14.75
N VAL A 133 -4.83 2.63 -13.65
CA VAL A 133 -5.82 1.57 -13.44
C VAL A 133 -6.21 1.50 -11.97
N VAL A 134 -7.48 1.17 -11.72
CA VAL A 134 -8.01 0.87 -10.38
C VAL A 134 -8.48 -0.57 -10.40
N TRP A 135 -7.72 -1.45 -9.77
CA TRP A 135 -7.95 -2.90 -9.79
C TRP A 135 -8.37 -3.42 -8.43
N GLY A 136 -9.36 -4.31 -8.45
CA GLY A 136 -9.82 -5.06 -7.30
C GLY A 136 -9.43 -6.53 -7.38
N ARG A 137 -10.13 -7.33 -6.57
CA ARG A 137 -9.98 -8.78 -6.46
C ARG A 137 -10.17 -9.53 -7.78
N ASP A 138 -10.99 -8.99 -8.67
CA ASP A 138 -11.29 -9.52 -10.00
C ASP A 138 -10.07 -9.48 -10.94
N SER A 139 -9.10 -8.61 -10.66
CA SER A 139 -7.89 -8.42 -11.48
C SER A 139 -6.76 -9.40 -11.12
N PHE A 140 -6.99 -10.33 -10.19
CA PHE A 140 -5.98 -11.33 -9.77
C PHE A 140 -5.98 -12.61 -10.59
N GLY A 141 -6.92 -12.77 -11.54
CA GLY A 141 -7.06 -14.00 -12.32
C GLY A 141 -7.44 -15.21 -11.47
N LEU A 142 -8.27 -15.00 -10.43
CA LEU A 142 -8.73 -16.07 -9.54
C LEU A 142 -9.80 -16.92 -10.24
N SER A 143 -9.79 -18.22 -9.97
CA SER A 143 -10.94 -19.08 -10.24
C SER A 143 -12.17 -18.60 -9.45
N GLU A 144 -13.38 -18.94 -9.90
CA GLU A 144 -14.61 -18.54 -9.22
C GLU A 144 -14.65 -18.96 -7.74
N GLY A 145 -14.15 -20.16 -7.44
CA GLY A 145 -14.05 -20.66 -6.06
C GLY A 145 -13.10 -19.83 -5.20
N ASP A 146 -11.91 -19.52 -5.72
CA ASP A 146 -10.91 -18.72 -5.01
C ASP A 146 -11.32 -17.24 -4.89
N TYR A 147 -12.02 -16.71 -5.90
CA TYR A 147 -12.58 -15.36 -5.86
C TYR A 147 -13.56 -15.19 -4.68
N ASN A 148 -14.35 -16.22 -4.39
CA ASN A 148 -15.33 -16.21 -3.29
C ASN A 148 -14.79 -16.73 -1.96
N ALA A 149 -13.55 -17.22 -1.91
CA ALA A 149 -12.91 -17.74 -0.70
C ALA A 149 -11.84 -16.81 -0.12
N LYS A 150 -11.49 -17.02 1.16
CA LYS A 150 -10.36 -16.34 1.81
C LYS A 150 -9.03 -17.01 1.44
N VAL A 151 -8.58 -16.76 0.21
CA VAL A 151 -7.26 -17.23 -0.29
C VAL A 151 -6.21 -16.13 -0.24
N GLN A 152 -4.94 -16.52 -0.14
CA GLN A 152 -3.80 -15.64 -0.34
C GLN A 152 -3.79 -15.20 -1.81
N VAL A 153 -3.66 -13.90 -2.03
CA VAL A 153 -3.54 -13.33 -3.37
C VAL A 153 -2.11 -12.86 -3.62
N TYR A 154 -1.68 -12.91 -4.87
CA TYR A 154 -0.33 -12.51 -5.29
C TYR A 154 -0.43 -11.45 -6.39
N LYS A 155 0.15 -10.28 -6.14
CA LYS A 155 0.26 -9.16 -7.07
C LYS A 155 1.45 -9.38 -7.99
N ARG A 156 1.25 -10.22 -9.01
CA ARG A 156 2.26 -10.52 -10.03
C ARG A 156 2.45 -9.27 -10.88
N LEU A 157 3.60 -8.60 -10.77
CA LEU A 157 3.79 -7.30 -11.43
C LEU A 157 3.77 -7.42 -12.96
N THR A 158 4.07 -8.61 -13.49
CA THR A 158 3.89 -8.93 -14.91
C THR A 158 2.46 -8.69 -15.40
N THR A 159 1.44 -8.93 -14.57
CA THR A 159 0.03 -8.61 -14.91
C THR A 159 -0.11 -7.12 -15.24
N VAL A 160 0.44 -6.24 -14.39
CA VAL A 160 0.43 -4.78 -14.60
C VAL A 160 1.27 -4.39 -15.81
N TRP A 161 2.47 -4.94 -15.95
CA TRP A 161 3.38 -4.62 -17.05
C TRP A 161 2.85 -5.04 -18.43
N THR A 162 1.98 -6.05 -18.48
CA THR A 162 1.39 -6.54 -19.73
C THR A 162 0.06 -5.88 -20.08
N ASP A 163 -0.56 -5.13 -19.16
CA ASP A 163 -1.84 -4.46 -19.40
C ASP A 163 -1.72 -3.41 -20.52
N PRO A 164 -2.60 -3.41 -21.53
CA PRO A 164 -2.50 -2.49 -22.66
C PRO A 164 -2.55 -1.01 -22.26
N ARG A 165 -3.40 -0.64 -21.30
CA ARG A 165 -3.54 0.75 -20.84
C ARG A 165 -2.30 1.20 -20.09
N VAL A 166 -1.77 0.34 -19.20
CA VAL A 166 -0.53 0.62 -18.47
C VAL A 166 0.67 0.72 -19.42
N ARG A 167 0.80 -0.19 -20.39
CA ARG A 167 1.87 -0.17 -21.40
C ARG A 167 1.83 1.10 -22.24
N ALA A 168 0.65 1.49 -22.71
CA ALA A 168 0.49 2.70 -23.53
C ALA A 168 0.86 3.99 -22.79
N ALA A 169 0.75 4.00 -21.45
CA ALA A 169 1.09 5.16 -20.63
C ALA A 169 2.60 5.39 -20.44
N TYR A 170 3.47 4.46 -20.84
CA TYR A 170 4.90 4.66 -20.71
C TYR A 170 5.40 5.80 -21.64
N PRO A 171 6.17 6.80 -21.16
CA PRO A 171 6.57 7.97 -21.95
C PRO A 171 7.20 7.67 -23.32
N GLN A 172 7.96 6.57 -23.43
CA GLN A 172 8.63 6.16 -24.67
C GLN A 172 8.04 4.86 -25.24
N ALA A 173 6.75 4.61 -25.03
CA ALA A 173 6.08 3.40 -25.54
C ALA A 173 6.22 3.27 -27.06
N HIS A 174 6.15 4.39 -27.78
CA HIS A 174 6.35 4.46 -29.24
C HIS A 174 7.77 4.08 -29.70
N LYS A 175 8.76 4.07 -28.80
CA LYS A 175 10.15 3.61 -29.04
C LYS A 175 10.41 2.22 -28.46
N GLY A 176 9.36 1.48 -28.09
CA GLY A 176 9.47 0.16 -27.49
C GLY A 176 9.79 0.16 -25.99
N GLY A 177 9.73 1.31 -25.32
CA GLY A 177 9.90 1.41 -23.87
C GLY A 177 8.72 0.81 -23.10
N LEU A 178 8.99 0.26 -21.92
CA LEU A 178 8.01 -0.51 -21.14
C LEU A 178 8.17 -0.31 -19.63
N TRP A 179 7.08 -0.47 -18.89
CA TRP A 179 7.13 -0.73 -17.45
C TRP A 179 7.65 -2.14 -17.19
N ASN A 180 8.57 -2.28 -16.25
CA ASN A 180 9.23 -3.53 -15.88
C ASN A 180 9.88 -3.44 -14.47
N GLN A 181 10.65 -4.46 -14.12
CA GLN A 181 11.42 -4.57 -12.88
C GLN A 181 12.30 -3.34 -12.56
N SER A 182 12.84 -2.65 -13.57
CA SER A 182 13.74 -1.51 -13.34
C SER A 182 13.02 -0.24 -12.90
N ASN A 183 11.72 -0.12 -13.13
CA ASN A 183 11.01 1.16 -13.07
C ASN A 183 9.62 1.10 -12.40
N THR A 184 9.33 0.01 -11.70
CA THR A 184 8.06 -0.21 -10.99
C THR A 184 8.31 -0.54 -9.52
N ILE A 185 7.47 -0.04 -8.60
CA ILE A 185 7.46 -0.44 -7.19
C ILE A 185 6.03 -0.63 -6.71
N LEU A 186 5.78 -1.70 -5.98
CA LEU A 186 4.54 -2.00 -5.25
C LEU A 186 4.66 -1.52 -3.81
N VAL A 187 3.75 -0.68 -3.35
CA VAL A 187 3.62 -0.27 -1.95
C VAL A 187 2.46 -1.06 -1.34
N ASP A 188 2.77 -1.92 -0.37
CA ASP A 188 1.82 -2.88 0.20
C ASP A 188 2.12 -3.13 1.69
N ASP A 189 1.13 -3.55 2.46
CA ASP A 189 1.28 -3.94 3.86
C ASP A 189 1.72 -5.41 4.04
N SER A 190 1.78 -6.18 2.95
CA SER A 190 2.06 -7.61 2.95
C SER A 190 3.18 -7.98 1.97
N LEU A 191 4.32 -8.41 2.54
CA LEU A 191 5.43 -8.96 1.77
C LEU A 191 4.98 -10.13 0.88
N GLU A 192 4.11 -11.00 1.40
CA GLU A 192 3.66 -12.21 0.70
C GLU A 192 2.88 -11.89 -0.58
N LYS A 193 2.19 -10.74 -0.67
CA LYS A 193 1.49 -10.35 -1.90
C LYS A 193 2.46 -10.06 -3.05
N GLY A 194 3.67 -9.57 -2.74
CA GLY A 194 4.73 -9.25 -3.71
C GLY A 194 5.70 -10.41 -3.98
N ARG A 195 5.35 -11.64 -3.60
CA ARG A 195 6.26 -12.81 -3.60
C ARG A 195 7.01 -13.07 -4.92
N SER A 196 6.40 -12.79 -6.07
CA SER A 196 7.03 -12.99 -7.38
C SER A 196 8.12 -11.96 -7.70
N GLU A 197 8.01 -10.74 -7.17
CA GLU A 197 8.96 -9.64 -7.40
C GLU A 197 9.33 -8.96 -6.06
N PRO A 198 10.04 -9.66 -5.16
CA PRO A 198 10.26 -9.21 -3.78
C PRO A 198 11.04 -7.89 -3.67
N PHE A 199 11.94 -7.60 -4.62
CA PHE A 199 12.71 -6.34 -4.65
C PHE A 199 12.00 -5.23 -5.43
N ASN A 200 10.76 -5.47 -5.87
CA ASN A 200 9.86 -4.44 -6.36
C ASN A 200 8.69 -4.25 -5.39
N THR A 201 8.84 -4.67 -4.14
CA THR A 201 7.83 -4.51 -3.09
C THR A 201 8.39 -3.73 -1.93
N LEU A 202 7.77 -2.60 -1.62
CA LEU A 202 8.00 -1.80 -0.43
C LEU A 202 6.94 -2.16 0.60
N THR A 203 7.32 -2.97 1.58
CA THR A 203 6.40 -3.45 2.62
C THR A 203 6.30 -2.46 3.77
N LEU A 204 5.08 -2.03 4.07
CA LEU A 204 4.76 -1.17 5.22
C LEU A 204 4.25 -2.00 6.41
N PRO A 205 4.34 -1.49 7.64
CA PRO A 205 3.50 -1.97 8.72
C PRO A 205 2.03 -1.77 8.36
N GLU A 206 1.24 -2.81 8.59
CA GLU A 206 -0.23 -2.78 8.43
C GLU A 206 -0.81 -1.65 9.28
N PHE A 207 -1.55 -0.76 8.62
CA PHE A 207 -2.33 0.29 9.25
C PHE A 207 -3.68 -0.28 9.71
N SER A 208 -3.92 -0.17 11.01
CA SER A 208 -5.08 -0.68 11.73
C SER A 208 -5.94 0.41 12.37
N GLY A 209 -5.62 1.69 12.11
CA GLY A 209 -6.38 2.84 12.59
C GLY A 209 -6.32 3.06 14.11
N LEU A 210 -5.34 2.47 14.79
CA LEU A 210 -5.15 2.66 16.23
C LEU A 210 -4.42 3.99 16.49
N SER A 211 -4.76 4.66 17.60
CA SER A 211 -4.13 5.94 17.99
C SER A 211 -2.66 5.79 18.40
N THR A 212 -2.21 4.56 18.66
CA THR A 212 -0.82 4.23 19.04
C THR A 212 0.07 3.92 17.84
N GLU A 213 -0.44 4.05 16.62
CA GLU A 213 0.37 3.78 15.44
C GLU A 213 1.41 4.86 15.19
N MET A 214 2.52 4.44 14.57
CA MET A 214 3.61 5.32 14.21
C MET A 214 3.08 6.44 13.30
N PRO A 215 3.13 7.71 13.76
CA PRO A 215 2.83 8.82 12.89
C PRO A 215 3.91 8.90 11.81
N ASN A 216 3.58 9.44 10.64
CA ASN A 216 4.55 9.77 9.59
C ASN A 216 5.19 8.59 8.82
N VAL A 217 4.52 7.44 8.71
CA VAL A 217 4.96 6.37 7.79
C VAL A 217 4.97 6.84 6.33
N LEU A 218 3.88 7.45 5.84
CA LEU A 218 3.79 7.87 4.43
C LEU A 218 4.80 8.96 4.02
N PRO A 219 5.14 9.95 4.86
CA PRO A 219 6.28 10.83 4.63
C PRO A 219 7.62 10.11 4.38
N GLN A 220 7.94 9.07 5.17
CA GLN A 220 9.17 8.30 4.93
C GLN A 220 9.10 7.49 3.63
N VAL A 221 7.91 6.97 3.29
CA VAL A 221 7.68 6.31 1.99
C VAL A 221 7.88 7.30 0.85
N HIS A 222 7.38 8.52 0.99
CA HIS A 222 7.60 9.60 0.02
C HIS A 222 9.09 9.81 -0.25
N ASP A 223 9.92 9.94 0.79
CA ASP A 223 11.36 10.18 0.61
C ASP A 223 12.03 9.02 -0.11
N TYR A 224 11.67 7.79 0.26
CA TYR A 224 12.21 6.60 -0.38
C TYR A 224 11.76 6.49 -1.85
N LEU A 225 10.51 6.80 -2.19
CA LEU A 225 10.03 6.82 -3.58
C LEU A 225 10.77 7.86 -4.43
N ASN A 226 11.12 9.01 -3.85
CA ASN A 226 11.94 10.01 -4.52
C ASN A 226 13.37 9.52 -4.75
N GLU A 227 13.98 8.77 -3.82
CA GLU A 227 15.28 8.14 -4.06
C GLU A 227 15.19 7.05 -5.15
N LEU A 228 14.09 6.29 -5.21
CA LEU A 228 13.86 5.31 -6.27
C LEU A 228 13.80 5.94 -7.66
N ALA A 229 13.33 7.20 -7.78
CA ALA A 229 13.33 7.93 -9.04
C ALA A 229 14.73 8.22 -9.59
N TYR A 230 15.77 8.17 -8.74
CA TYR A 230 17.17 8.28 -9.16
C TYR A 230 17.82 6.93 -9.49
N GLN A 231 17.10 5.80 -9.45
CA GLN A 231 17.71 4.50 -9.72
C GLN A 231 17.52 4.10 -11.18
N ALA A 232 18.60 3.64 -11.82
CA ALA A 232 18.53 3.04 -13.16
C ALA A 232 17.70 1.75 -13.13
N ASP A 233 17.83 0.98 -12.05
CA ASP A 233 17.05 -0.23 -11.78
C ASP A 233 16.64 -0.28 -10.30
N ILE A 234 15.35 -0.06 -10.05
CA ILE A 234 14.75 -0.05 -8.72
C ILE A 234 15.04 -1.35 -7.97
N SER A 235 14.93 -2.50 -8.63
CA SER A 235 15.03 -3.79 -7.95
C SER A 235 16.42 -4.05 -7.37
N ARG A 236 17.47 -3.57 -8.04
CA ARG A 236 18.85 -3.68 -7.56
C ARG A 236 19.07 -2.84 -6.32
N PHE A 237 18.58 -1.59 -6.37
CA PHE A 237 18.70 -0.67 -5.24
C PHE A 237 17.90 -1.16 -4.04
N VAL A 238 16.64 -1.56 -4.22
CA VAL A 238 15.80 -2.07 -3.13
C VAL A 238 16.39 -3.34 -2.50
N ARG A 239 17.00 -4.23 -3.29
CA ARG A 239 17.70 -5.40 -2.76
C ARG A 239 18.88 -5.01 -1.85
N GLN A 240 19.69 -4.05 -2.27
CA GLN A 240 20.89 -3.63 -1.52
C GLN A 240 20.58 -2.72 -0.34
N SER A 241 19.62 -1.82 -0.51
CA SER A 241 19.25 -0.75 0.42
C SER A 241 17.74 -0.78 0.68
N PRO A 242 17.20 -1.85 1.28
CA PRO A 242 15.76 -1.99 1.47
C PRO A 242 15.20 -0.88 2.35
N PHE A 243 13.96 -0.48 2.08
CA PHE A 243 13.24 0.49 2.89
C PHE A 243 13.17 0.04 4.36
N LYS A 244 13.51 0.96 5.26
CA LYS A 244 13.44 0.78 6.71
C LYS A 244 12.77 2.00 7.30
N LEU A 245 11.79 1.78 8.14
CA LEU A 245 11.17 2.86 8.89
C LEU A 245 12.09 3.31 10.02
N ASP A 246 12.23 4.61 10.14
CA ASP A 246 12.77 5.28 11.30
C ASP A 246 11.62 5.57 12.30
N PRO A 247 11.60 4.91 13.47
CA PRO A 247 10.56 5.11 14.47
C PRO A 247 10.63 6.47 15.16
N VAL A 248 11.74 7.19 15.05
CA VAL A 248 11.92 8.53 15.62
C VAL A 248 11.82 9.64 14.57
N TYR A 249 11.36 9.32 13.36
CA TYR A 249 11.18 10.30 12.30
C TYR A 249 10.22 11.42 12.71
N VAL A 250 10.72 12.66 12.61
CA VAL A 250 9.94 13.87 12.81
C VAL A 250 9.69 14.50 11.45
N LEU A 251 8.42 14.79 11.14
CA LEU A 251 8.07 15.53 9.94
C LEU A 251 8.63 16.95 10.04
N PRO A 252 9.43 17.43 9.07
CA PRO A 252 9.94 18.80 9.09
C PRO A 252 8.78 19.82 9.14
N GLU A 253 8.94 20.91 9.89
CA GLU A 253 7.88 21.91 10.10
C GLU A 253 7.42 22.58 8.80
N ASP A 254 8.30 22.65 7.79
CA ASP A 254 8.01 23.24 6.47
C ASP A 254 7.26 22.29 5.51
N ALA A 255 6.97 21.05 5.95
CA ALA A 255 6.31 20.00 5.14
C ALA A 255 4.83 19.77 5.50
N ALA A 256 4.25 20.59 6.38
CA ALA A 256 2.87 20.48 6.89
C ALA A 256 1.87 21.36 6.12
#